data_AF-A0A1C5WCI4-F1
#
_entry.id   AF-A0A1C5WCI4-F1
#
_cell.length_a   1.000
_cell.length_b   1.000
_cell.length_c   1.000
_cell.angle_alpha   90.00
_cell.angle_beta   90.00
_cell.angle_gamma   90.00
#
_symmetry.space_group_name_H-M   'P 1'
#
loop_
_entity.id
_entity.type
_entity.pdbx_description
1 polymer ?
#
loop_
_entity_poly.entity_id
_entity_poly.type
_entity_poly.pdbx_seq_one_letter_code
_entity_poly.pdbx_strand_id
1 'polypeptide(L)'
;MDNLARLKLRTEEVDEAVLQDCLESAKAAIMARRYPFQEWPEELESRYLDLQFRCALDLYNRIGAEGQLSHGENSISRSWESSWISESLLQEVTPLVGRIT
;
A
#
# COMPACT_ATOMS: atom_id res chain seq x y z
N MET A 1 6.71 -17.33 -4.30
CA MET A 1 6.27 -17.28 -2.89
C MET A 1 5.15 -16.27 -2.84
N ASP A 2 3.98 -16.66 -2.33
CA ASP A 2 2.80 -15.80 -2.35
C ASP A 2 2.97 -14.61 -1.38
N ASN A 3 2.52 -13.41 -1.78
CA ASN A 3 2.63 -12.21 -0.96
C ASN A 3 1.79 -12.32 0.33
N LEU A 4 0.67 -13.06 0.30
CA LEU A 4 -0.14 -13.37 1.48
C LEU A 4 0.63 -14.21 2.49
N ALA A 5 1.34 -15.25 2.02
CA ALA A 5 2.16 -16.09 2.89
C ALA A 5 3.31 -15.30 3.54
N ARG A 6 3.91 -14.35 2.81
CA ARG A 6 4.93 -13.44 3.36
C ARG A 6 4.34 -12.52 4.44
N LEU A 7 3.12 -12.00 4.23
CA LEU A 7 2.44 -11.13 5.19
C LEU A 7 2.08 -11.88 6.47
N LYS A 8 1.51 -13.09 6.35
CA LYS A 8 1.21 -13.97 7.48
C LYS A 8 2.44 -14.24 8.35
N LEU A 9 3.57 -14.55 7.71
CA LEU A 9 4.83 -14.79 8.43
C LEU A 9 5.33 -13.55 9.19
N ARG A 10 5.03 -12.35 8.70
CA ARG A 10 5.53 -11.09 9.29
C ARG A 10 4.61 -10.52 10.36
N THR A 11 3.31 -10.62 10.15
CA THR A 11 2.27 -10.00 10.98
C THR A 11 1.72 -10.95 12.03
N GLU A 12 1.96 -12.27 11.87
CA GLU A 12 1.37 -13.34 12.67
C GLU A 12 -0.17 -13.32 12.67
N GLU A 13 -0.77 -12.60 11.72
CA GLU A 13 -2.21 -12.45 11.65
C GLU A 13 -2.90 -13.74 11.22
N VAL A 14 -3.96 -14.03 11.97
CA VAL A 14 -4.85 -15.16 11.72
C VAL A 14 -5.89 -14.78 10.66
N ASP A 15 -6.24 -13.50 10.56
CA ASP A 15 -7.30 -13.02 9.68
C ASP A 15 -6.79 -12.77 8.25
N GLU A 16 -6.92 -13.79 7.40
CA GLU A 16 -6.46 -13.73 6.01
C GLU A 16 -7.21 -12.68 5.20
N ALA A 17 -8.47 -12.41 5.56
CA ALA A 17 -9.31 -11.44 4.86
C ALA A 17 -8.72 -10.03 4.98
N VAL A 18 -8.22 -9.65 6.16
CA VAL A 18 -7.57 -8.35 6.38
C VAL A 18 -6.28 -8.24 5.57
N LEU A 19 -5.47 -9.31 5.56
CA LEU A 19 -4.23 -9.33 4.78
C LEU A 19 -4.49 -9.27 3.27
N GLN A 20 -5.55 -9.93 2.81
CA GLN A 20 -5.96 -9.91 1.41
C GLN A 20 -6.49 -8.53 1.00
N ASP A 21 -7.30 -7.89 1.85
CA ASP A 21 -7.75 -6.50 1.64
C ASP A 21 -6.55 -5.52 1.57
N CYS A 22 -5.58 -5.67 2.47
CA CYS A 22 -4.36 -4.85 2.44
C CYS A 22 -3.58 -5.04 1.13
N LEU A 23 -3.49 -6.27 0.62
CA LEU A 23 -2.82 -6.57 -0.66
C LEU A 23 -3.57 -6.00 -1.86
N GLU A 24 -4.90 -6.03 -1.83
CA GLU A 24 -5.76 -5.48 -2.88
C GLU A 24 -5.68 -3.95 -2.90
N SER A 25 -5.77 -3.31 -1.72
CA SER A 25 -5.58 -1.87 -1.54
C SER A 25 -4.18 -1.42 -1.99
N ALA A 26 -3.13 -2.16 -1.61
CA ALA A 26 -1.76 -1.89 -2.05
C ALA A 26 -1.61 -1.97 -3.57
N LYS A 27 -2.21 -3.00 -4.19
CA LYS A 27 -2.22 -3.17 -5.65
C LYS A 27 -2.92 -2.00 -6.33
N ALA A 28 -4.11 -1.62 -5.86
CA ALA A 28 -4.88 -0.51 -6.42
C ALA A 28 -4.10 0.80 -6.37
N ALA A 29 -3.41 1.09 -5.26
CA ALA A 29 -2.60 2.30 -5.13
C ALA A 29 -1.37 2.32 -6.06
N ILE A 30 -0.68 1.19 -6.20
CA ILE A 30 0.44 1.06 -7.15
C ILE A 30 -0.07 1.26 -8.58
N MET A 31 -1.18 0.63 -8.93
CA MET A 31 -1.78 0.75 -10.25
C MET A 31 -2.29 2.16 -10.54
N ALA A 32 -2.84 2.85 -9.54
CA ALA A 32 -3.24 4.25 -9.67
C ALA A 32 -2.09 5.19 -9.93
N ARG A 33 -0.95 4.94 -9.29
CA ARG A 33 0.25 5.71 -9.56
C ARG A 33 0.86 5.35 -10.92
N ARG A 34 0.81 4.08 -11.31
CA ARG A 34 1.34 3.58 -12.58
C ARG A 34 0.52 4.06 -13.78
N TYR A 35 -0.80 4.07 -13.67
CA TYR A 35 -1.76 4.35 -14.73
C TYR A 35 -2.70 5.49 -14.34
N PRO A 36 -2.19 6.73 -14.22
CA PRO A 36 -2.97 7.84 -13.70
C PRO A 36 -4.14 8.29 -14.61
N PHE A 37 -4.10 7.95 -15.90
CA PHE A 37 -5.05 8.45 -16.91
C PHE A 37 -5.75 7.36 -17.74
N GLN A 38 -5.57 6.09 -17.39
CA GLN A 38 -6.12 4.97 -18.14
C GLN A 38 -6.62 3.87 -17.21
N GLU A 39 -7.50 3.00 -17.70
CA GLU A 39 -7.83 1.76 -17.01
C GLU A 39 -6.56 0.90 -16.89
N TRP A 40 -6.36 0.37 -15.69
CA TRP A 40 -5.24 -0.52 -15.39
C TRP A 40 -5.64 -1.98 -15.59
N PRO A 41 -4.69 -2.85 -16.00
CA PRO A 41 -4.96 -4.28 -16.08
C PRO A 41 -5.26 -4.87 -14.69
N GLU A 42 -5.88 -6.05 -14.64
CA GLU A 42 -6.07 -6.75 -13.36
C GLU A 42 -4.76 -7.34 -12.83
N GLU A 43 -3.79 -7.65 -13.69
CA GLU A 43 -2.53 -8.27 -13.25
C GLU A 43 -1.45 -7.23 -12.91
N LEU A 44 -0.83 -7.39 -11.73
CA LEU A 44 0.28 -6.54 -11.30
C LEU A 44 1.60 -7.02 -11.92
N GLU A 45 2.40 -6.09 -12.46
CA GLU A 45 3.72 -6.42 -12.99
C GLU A 45 4.62 -7.04 -11.90
N SER A 46 5.39 -8.07 -12.26
CA SER A 46 6.27 -8.79 -11.32
C SER A 46 7.27 -7.89 -10.59
N ARG A 47 7.69 -6.79 -11.22
CA ARG A 47 8.58 -5.78 -10.62
C ARG A 47 7.99 -5.08 -9.40
N TYR A 48 6.65 -5.01 -9.30
CA TYR A 48 5.94 -4.35 -8.21
C TYR A 48 5.40 -5.33 -7.17
N LEU A 49 5.62 -6.64 -7.32
CA LEU A 49 5.17 -7.63 -6.34
C LEU A 49 5.81 -7.40 -4.96
N ASP A 50 7.08 -7.02 -4.91
CA ASP A 50 7.74 -6.69 -3.64
C ASP A 50 7.21 -5.37 -3.06
N LEU A 51 6.95 -4.38 -3.92
CA LEU A 51 6.38 -3.10 -3.51
C LEU A 51 4.97 -3.27 -2.95
N GLN A 52 4.15 -4.13 -3.57
CA GLN A 52 2.82 -4.48 -3.07
C GLN A 52 2.88 -5.04 -1.65
N PHE A 53 3.83 -5.95 -1.39
CA PHE A 53 4.05 -6.50 -0.05
C PHE A 53 4.44 -5.40 0.96
N ARG A 54 5.36 -4.50 0.59
CA ARG A 54 5.81 -3.39 1.45
C ARG A 54 4.67 -2.41 1.76
N CYS A 55 3.85 -2.06 0.75
CA CYS A 55 2.68 -1.20 0.92
C CYS A 55 1.61 -1.85 1.79
N ALA A 56 1.32 -3.14 1.58
CA ALA A 56 0.35 -3.88 2.38
C ALA A 56 0.79 -4.02 3.86
N LEU A 57 2.09 -4.21 4.10
CA LEU A 57 2.63 -4.23 5.45
C LEU A 57 2.53 -2.85 6.14
N ASP A 58 2.77 -1.76 5.40
CA ASP A 58 2.60 -0.40 5.92
C ASP A 58 1.14 -0.10 6.29
N LEU A 59 0.20 -0.49 5.41
CA LEU A 59 -1.25 -0.42 5.68
C LEU A 59 -1.61 -1.17 6.96
N TYR A 60 -1.18 -2.43 7.07
CA TYR A 60 -1.46 -3.26 8.23
C TYR A 60 -0.94 -2.65 9.55
N ASN A 61 0.31 -2.18 9.56
CA ASN A 61 0.90 -1.54 10.74
C ASN A 61 0.15 -0.27 11.16
N ARG A 62 -0.40 0.48 10.20
CA ARG A 62 -1.18 1.69 10.47
C ARG A 62 -2.55 1.36 11.05
N ILE A 63 -3.26 0.37 10.49
CA ILE A 63 -4.56 -0.11 11.00
C ILE A 63 -4.42 -0.57 12.46
N GLY A 64 -3.35 -1.32 12.80
CA GLY A 64 -3.07 -1.73 14.18
C GLY A 64 -2.68 -0.57 15.12
N ALA A 65 -2.08 0.50 14.58
CA ALA A 65 -1.64 1.66 15.36
C ALA A 65 -2.75 2.67 15.69
N GLU A 66 -3.90 2.63 15.00
CA GLU A 66 -5.05 3.50 15.30
C GLU A 66 -5.62 3.25 16.72
N GLY A 67 -5.43 2.04 17.26
CA GLY A 67 -5.81 1.70 18.65
C GLY A 67 -4.87 2.23 19.74
N GLN A 68 -3.73 2.84 19.38
CA GLN A 68 -2.67 3.31 20.30
C GLN A 68 -2.42 4.83 20.17
N LEU A 69 -3.45 5.63 19.87
CA LEU A 69 -3.34 7.09 19.80
C LEU A 69 -4.37 7.81 20.70
N SER A 70 -4.44 7.38 21.95
CA SER A 70 -4.96 8.22 23.04
C SER A 70 -3.94 8.31 24.17
N HIS A 71 -2.84 9.02 23.93
CA HIS A 71 -2.23 10.00 24.86
C HIS A 71 -0.89 10.53 24.32
N GLY A 72 -0.66 11.83 24.48
CA GLY A 72 0.67 12.44 24.38
C GLY A 72 0.82 13.51 23.30
N GLU A 73 0.28 14.69 23.59
CA GLU A 73 0.93 16.00 23.38
C GLU A 73 2.06 16.07 22.33
N ASN A 74 1.77 16.61 21.15
CA ASN A 74 2.56 17.64 20.46
C ASN A 74 2.02 17.78 19.04
N SER A 75 1.96 19.01 18.53
CA SER A 75 1.47 19.38 17.21
C SER A 75 2.29 18.72 16.09
N ILE A 76 1.98 17.46 15.77
CA ILE A 76 2.40 16.85 14.51
C ILE A 76 1.34 17.24 13.49
N SER A 77 1.68 18.20 12.64
CA SER A 77 0.92 18.51 11.43
C SER A 77 0.85 17.26 10.56
N ARG A 78 -0.12 16.38 10.83
CA ARG A 78 -0.58 15.39 9.85
C ARG A 78 -1.33 16.17 8.79
N SER A 79 -0.60 16.73 7.84
CA SER A 79 -1.18 16.96 6.53
C SER A 79 -1.78 15.64 6.10
N TRP A 80 -3.09 15.63 5.90
CA TRP A 80 -3.86 14.53 5.35
C TRP A 80 -3.36 14.27 3.92
N GLU A 81 -2.20 13.66 3.79
CA GLU A 81 -1.70 13.14 2.53
C GLU A 81 -2.61 11.94 2.23
N SER A 82 -3.50 12.14 1.27
CA SER A 82 -4.74 11.37 1.06
C SER A 82 -4.55 9.90 0.61
N SER A 83 -3.41 9.29 0.93
CA SER A 83 -3.12 7.90 0.64
C SER A 83 -2.76 7.20 1.93
N TRP A 84 -3.55 6.21 2.31
CA TRP A 84 -3.34 5.33 3.47
C TRP A 84 -1.96 4.60 3.46
N ILE A 85 -1.20 4.75 2.37
CA ILE A 85 0.11 4.14 2.09
C ILE A 85 1.20 5.23 2.05
N SER A 86 2.38 4.92 2.59
CA SER A 86 3.57 5.79 2.54
C SER A 86 3.92 6.27 1.13
N GLU A 87 4.01 7.60 0.94
CA GLU A 87 4.35 8.19 -0.36
C GLU A 87 5.74 7.79 -0.86
N SER A 88 6.71 7.56 0.04
CA SER A 88 8.05 7.05 -0.32
C SER A 88 8.00 5.72 -1.07
N LEU A 89 7.04 4.84 -0.76
CA LEU A 89 6.84 3.58 -1.48
C LEU A 89 6.22 3.86 -2.86
N LEU A 90 5.24 4.76 -2.93
CA LEU A 90 4.58 5.12 -4.18
C LEU A 90 5.50 5.88 -5.15
N GLN A 91 6.55 6.55 -4.66
CA GLN A 91 7.57 7.17 -5.52
C GLN A 91 8.42 6.15 -6.28
N GLU A 92 8.53 4.90 -5.80
CA GLU A 92 9.20 3.82 -6.55
C GLU A 92 8.39 3.39 -7.79
N VAL A 93 7.09 3.73 -7.84
CA VAL A 93 6.24 3.46 -9.01
C VAL A 93 6.51 4.49 -10.09
N THR A 94 7.12 4.06 -11.19
CA THR A 94 7.24 4.88 -12.40
C THR A 94 5.87 5.03 -13.07
N PRO A 95 5.28 6.22 -13.20
CA PRO A 95 4.04 6.40 -13.94
C PRO A 95 4.26 6.17 -15.44
N LEU A 96 3.33 5.46 -16.09
CA LEU A 96 3.17 5.46 -17.54
C LEU A 96 2.49 6.77 -17.94
N VAL A 97 3.30 7.82 -18.07
CA VAL A 97 2.84 9.05 -18.71
C VAL A 97 2.71 8.77 -20.20
N GLY A 98 1.47 8.67 -20.69
CA GLY A 98 1.20 8.60 -22.11
C GLY A 98 1.87 9.79 -22.80
N ARG A 99 2.82 9.50 -23.70
CA ARG A 99 3.41 10.52 -24.55
C ARG A 99 2.28 11.14 -25.37
N ILE A 100 1.92 12.39 -25.04
CA ILE A 100 1.11 13.24 -25.90
C ILE A 100 1.95 13.41 -27.18
N THR A 101 1.60 12.70 -28.24
CA THR A 101 2.18 12.88 -29.59
C THR A 101 1.22 13.71 -30.41
#